data_AF-A0A7X5R638-F1
#
_entry.id   AF-A0A7X5R638-F1
#
_cell.length_a   1.000
_cell.length_b   1.000
_cell.length_c   1.000
_cell.angle_alpha   90.00
_cell.angle_beta   90.00
_cell.angle_gamma   90.00
#
_symmetry.space_group_name_H-M   'P 1'
#
loop_
_entity.id
_entity.type
_entity.pdbx_description
1 polymer ?
#
loop_
_entity_poly.entity_id
_entity_poly.type
_entity_poly.pdbx_seq_one_letter_code
_entity_poly.pdbx_strand_id
1 'polypeptide(L)'
;MAEYKLKEYKHKSEEQREYWNAAIGLQDVDGLKPSKYLYELSEQNIQGEITTQEVKEKLTTYYKTVPDKERAETMECDIVSARIVELLAEGTVSLNPSVLKSIHRYLFDGIYDFAGQFRPYNITKEEDVLCGDTVKYANHFEMQDILEYDFATEKRQQYSKMSNEQIVRRICEFSSSIWQVHPFGEGNTRTTAVFIELYLNSIGFSINNDMFKEYSKYYRNALVRSNYADYSKGIDVDFSFLEKFYTNLLFDGNFELNNDDMIISK
;
A
#
# COMPACT_ATOMS: atom_id res chain seq x y z
N MET A 1 -30.39 -24.99 4.13
CA MET A 1 -29.48 -24.40 3.13
C MET A 1 -29.31 -22.94 3.52
N ALA A 2 -28.09 -22.49 3.85
CA ALA A 2 -27.88 -21.07 4.09
C ALA A 2 -28.03 -20.32 2.76
N GLU A 3 -28.91 -19.33 2.69
CA GLU A 3 -28.99 -18.41 1.55
C GLU A 3 -27.77 -17.49 1.57
N TYR A 4 -26.85 -17.71 0.64
CA TYR A 4 -25.78 -16.76 0.38
C TYR A 4 -26.37 -15.56 -0.37
N LYS A 5 -26.34 -14.38 0.25
CA LYS A 5 -26.62 -13.13 -0.45
C LYS A 5 -25.34 -12.67 -1.14
N LEU A 6 -25.39 -12.43 -2.45
CA LEU A 6 -24.35 -11.68 -3.13
C LEU A 6 -24.27 -10.31 -2.46
N LYS A 7 -23.08 -9.94 -1.99
CA LYS A 7 -22.86 -8.65 -1.34
C LYS A 7 -22.73 -7.61 -2.46
N GLU A 8 -23.85 -7.00 -2.84
CA GLU A 8 -23.82 -5.79 -3.67
C GLU A 8 -23.35 -4.62 -2.80
N TYR A 9 -22.12 -4.18 -3.02
CA TYR A 9 -21.59 -3.00 -2.35
C TYR A 9 -22.10 -1.74 -3.06
N LYS A 10 -23.19 -1.18 -2.56
CA LYS A 10 -23.58 0.21 -2.89
C LYS A 10 -22.83 1.14 -1.94
N HIS A 11 -21.64 1.56 -2.33
CA HIS A 11 -20.87 2.53 -1.54
C HIS A 11 -21.55 3.89 -1.55
N LYS A 12 -21.50 4.58 -0.41
CA LYS A 12 -21.85 6.00 -0.36
C LYS A 12 -20.77 6.78 -1.12
N SER A 13 -21.14 7.90 -1.74
CA SER A 13 -20.20 8.73 -2.51
C SER A 13 -18.97 9.17 -1.71
N GLU A 14 -19.10 9.31 -0.39
CA GLU A 14 -18.01 9.63 0.53
C GLU A 14 -16.97 8.50 0.64
N GLU A 15 -17.41 7.27 0.89
CA GLU A 15 -16.54 6.08 0.95
C GLU A 15 -15.85 5.81 -0.40
N GLN A 16 -16.59 5.99 -1.50
CA GLN A 16 -16.01 5.86 -2.84
C GLN A 16 -14.92 6.91 -3.09
N ARG A 17 -15.11 8.13 -2.59
CA ARG A 17 -14.12 9.21 -2.70
C ARG A 17 -12.87 8.90 -1.89
N GLU A 18 -13.02 8.37 -0.68
CA GLU A 18 -11.92 7.91 0.17
C GLU A 18 -11.08 6.83 -0.54
N TYR A 19 -11.71 5.84 -1.18
CA TYR A 19 -10.97 4.82 -1.94
C TYR A 19 -10.17 5.43 -3.11
N TRP A 20 -10.76 6.36 -3.87
CA TRP A 20 -10.04 7.06 -4.94
C TRP A 20 -8.90 7.93 -4.42
N ASN A 21 -9.11 8.62 -3.31
CA ASN A 21 -8.10 9.44 -2.66
C ASN A 21 -6.88 8.59 -2.25
N ALA A 22 -7.10 7.45 -1.59
CA ALA A 22 -6.03 6.51 -1.26
C ALA A 22 -5.35 5.94 -2.51
N ALA A 23 -6.14 5.45 -3.47
CA ALA A 23 -5.64 4.78 -4.65
C ALA A 23 -4.77 5.68 -5.56
N ILE A 24 -5.14 6.97 -5.70
CA ILE A 24 -4.36 7.95 -6.46
C ILE A 24 -3.15 8.41 -5.63
N GLY A 25 -3.34 8.68 -4.33
CA GLY A 25 -2.27 9.10 -3.43
C GLY A 25 -1.10 8.11 -3.36
N LEU A 26 -1.43 6.82 -3.29
CA LEU A 26 -0.45 5.73 -3.26
C LEU A 26 0.45 5.67 -4.49
N GLN A 27 0.09 6.29 -5.61
CA GLN A 27 0.95 6.30 -6.80
C GLN A 27 2.13 7.27 -6.65
N ASP A 28 2.00 8.29 -5.79
CA ASP A 28 3.06 9.28 -5.56
C ASP A 28 4.28 8.68 -4.84
N VAL A 29 4.16 7.48 -4.23
CA VAL A 29 5.32 6.75 -3.64
C VAL A 29 6.40 6.45 -4.66
N ASP A 30 6.01 6.25 -5.93
CA ASP A 30 6.90 5.99 -7.06
C ASP A 30 7.00 7.22 -7.99
N GLY A 31 6.50 8.38 -7.53
CA GLY A 31 6.52 9.64 -8.29
C GLY A 31 5.60 9.66 -9.50
N LEU A 32 4.72 8.66 -9.65
CA LEU A 32 3.80 8.55 -10.76
C LEU A 32 2.70 9.60 -10.69
N LYS A 33 2.21 10.03 -11.85
CA LYS A 33 1.16 11.06 -11.95
C LYS A 33 -0.04 10.52 -12.74
N PRO A 34 -1.26 10.78 -12.26
CA PRO A 34 -2.47 10.36 -12.96
C PRO A 34 -2.68 11.19 -14.22
N SER A 35 -3.31 10.59 -15.22
CA SER A 35 -3.79 11.33 -16.38
C SER A 35 -4.98 12.22 -16.03
N LYS A 36 -5.26 13.21 -16.88
CA LYS A 36 -6.51 13.98 -16.77
C LYS A 36 -7.74 13.08 -16.91
N TYR A 37 -7.63 12.05 -17.74
CA TYR A 37 -8.73 11.13 -17.99
C TYR A 37 -9.07 10.30 -16.76
N LEU A 38 -8.08 9.89 -15.95
CA LEU A 38 -8.35 9.23 -14.68
C LEU A 38 -9.16 10.11 -13.74
N TYR A 39 -8.82 11.40 -13.61
CA TYR A 39 -9.57 12.32 -12.76
C TYR A 39 -11.03 12.48 -13.20
N GLU A 40 -11.27 12.55 -14.51
CA GLU A 40 -12.63 12.59 -15.06
C GLU A 40 -13.41 11.31 -14.70
N LEU A 41 -12.79 10.14 -14.93
CA LEU A 41 -13.42 8.85 -14.61
C LEU A 41 -13.64 8.64 -13.12
N SER A 42 -12.70 9.07 -12.27
CA SER A 42 -12.83 8.94 -10.81
C SER A 42 -13.99 9.79 -10.31
N GLU A 43 -14.17 11.02 -10.79
CA GLU A 43 -15.30 11.85 -10.38
C GLU A 43 -16.65 11.29 -10.85
N GLN A 44 -16.74 10.78 -12.08
CA GLN A 44 -17.94 10.07 -12.56
C GLN A 44 -18.26 8.84 -11.69
N ASN A 45 -17.24 8.08 -11.30
CA ASN A 45 -17.42 6.91 -10.44
C ASN A 45 -17.81 7.28 -9.01
N ILE A 46 -17.24 8.34 -8.43
CA ILE A 46 -17.61 8.87 -7.11
C ILE A 46 -19.07 9.36 -7.09
N GLN A 47 -19.54 9.95 -8.20
CA GLN A 47 -20.92 10.39 -8.36
C GLN A 47 -21.89 9.25 -8.66
N GLY A 48 -21.38 8.02 -8.88
CA GLY A 48 -22.18 6.84 -9.20
C GLY A 48 -22.69 6.80 -10.64
N GLU A 49 -22.12 7.60 -11.54
CA GLU A 49 -22.49 7.66 -12.95
C GLU A 49 -21.96 6.45 -13.74
N ILE A 50 -20.79 5.94 -13.33
CA ILE A 50 -20.17 4.74 -13.87
C ILE A 50 -19.67 3.84 -12.74
N THR A 51 -19.64 2.54 -12.98
CA THR A 51 -19.09 1.53 -12.08
C THR A 51 -17.56 1.47 -12.16
N THR A 52 -16.91 0.92 -11.13
CA THR A 52 -15.45 0.69 -11.13
C THR A 52 -15.02 -0.22 -12.29
N GLN A 53 -15.87 -1.17 -12.67
CA GLN A 53 -15.64 -2.04 -13.82
C GLN A 53 -15.66 -1.24 -15.14
N GLU A 54 -16.61 -0.31 -15.31
CA GLU A 54 -16.64 0.58 -16.47
C GLU A 54 -15.42 1.51 -16.53
N VAL A 55 -14.93 2.00 -15.39
CA VAL A 55 -13.66 2.76 -15.32
C VAL A 55 -12.51 1.94 -15.90
N LYS A 56 -12.34 0.68 -15.45
CA LYS A 56 -11.28 -0.21 -15.93
C LYS A 56 -11.38 -0.49 -17.43
N GLU A 57 -12.58 -0.72 -17.94
CA GLU A 57 -12.81 -0.97 -19.37
C GLU A 57 -12.49 0.26 -20.23
N LYS A 58 -12.87 1.45 -19.75
CA LYS A 58 -12.57 2.74 -20.38
C LYS A 58 -11.06 3.00 -20.40
N LEU A 59 -10.36 2.82 -19.28
CA LEU A 59 -8.89 2.94 -19.21
C LEU A 59 -8.19 1.95 -20.14
N THR A 60 -8.63 0.68 -20.15
CA THR A 60 -8.08 -0.35 -21.05
C THR A 60 -8.23 0.04 -22.52
N THR A 61 -9.34 0.69 -22.88
CA THR A 61 -9.58 1.16 -24.25
C THR A 61 -8.75 2.40 -24.58
N TYR A 62 -8.72 3.37 -23.66
CA TYR A 62 -7.92 4.60 -23.76
C TYR A 62 -6.45 4.29 -24.03
N TYR A 63 -5.90 3.39 -23.23
CA TYR A 63 -4.50 3.05 -23.31
C TYR A 63 -4.13 2.15 -24.50
N LYS A 64 -5.08 1.72 -25.34
CA LYS A 64 -4.75 1.10 -26.63
C LYS A 64 -4.46 2.14 -27.71
N THR A 65 -5.02 3.34 -27.59
CA THR A 65 -5.03 4.35 -28.65
C THR A 65 -4.14 5.56 -28.36
N VAL A 66 -3.75 5.79 -27.11
CA VAL A 66 -2.88 6.92 -26.74
C VAL A 66 -1.43 6.71 -27.21
N PRO A 67 -0.70 7.81 -27.52
CA PRO A 67 0.71 7.74 -27.91
C PRO A 67 1.59 7.08 -26.85
N ASP A 68 2.65 6.41 -27.30
CA ASP A 68 3.56 5.65 -26.41
C ASP A 68 4.17 6.49 -25.29
N LYS A 69 4.44 7.77 -25.55
CA LYS A 69 4.97 8.68 -24.53
C LYS A 69 3.99 8.87 -23.37
N GLU A 70 2.74 9.22 -23.69
CA GLU A 70 1.70 9.41 -22.68
C GLU A 70 1.40 8.10 -21.96
N ARG A 71 1.35 7.00 -22.71
CA ARG A 71 1.22 5.65 -22.15
C ARG A 71 2.29 5.36 -21.10
N ALA A 72 3.56 5.61 -21.41
CA ALA A 72 4.67 5.37 -20.49
C ALA A 72 4.63 6.27 -19.24
N GLU A 73 4.05 7.47 -19.35
CA GLU A 73 3.99 8.45 -18.26
C GLU A 73 2.85 8.17 -17.27
N THR A 74 1.67 7.72 -17.73
CA THR A 74 0.45 7.70 -16.89
C THR A 74 -0.25 6.34 -16.78
N MET A 75 0.03 5.38 -17.66
CA MET A 75 -0.72 4.12 -17.73
C MET A 75 -0.70 3.33 -16.43
N GLU A 76 0.49 3.17 -15.84
CA GLU A 76 0.62 2.43 -14.59
C GLU A 76 -0.19 3.08 -13.48
N CYS A 77 -0.04 4.40 -13.29
CA CYS A 77 -0.77 5.16 -12.28
C CYS A 77 -2.28 4.91 -12.40
N ASP A 78 -2.84 5.14 -13.58
CA ASP A 78 -4.27 5.08 -13.81
C ASP A 78 -4.84 3.67 -13.61
N ILE A 79 -4.21 2.67 -14.21
CA ILE A 79 -4.67 1.28 -14.15
C ILE A 79 -4.55 0.74 -12.72
N VAL A 80 -3.43 0.99 -12.06
CA VAL A 80 -3.20 0.53 -10.68
C VAL A 80 -4.16 1.23 -9.73
N SER A 81 -4.39 2.55 -9.85
CA SER A 81 -5.37 3.26 -9.02
C SER A 81 -6.77 2.64 -9.14
N ALA A 82 -7.27 2.40 -10.35
CA ALA A 82 -8.58 1.78 -10.54
C ALA A 82 -8.68 0.38 -9.90
N ARG A 83 -7.59 -0.41 -9.95
CA ARG A 83 -7.51 -1.74 -9.33
C ARG A 83 -7.46 -1.67 -7.80
N ILE A 84 -6.79 -0.66 -7.23
CA ILE A 84 -6.79 -0.44 -5.78
C ILE A 84 -8.21 -0.12 -5.29
N VAL A 85 -8.93 0.80 -5.96
CA VAL A 85 -10.30 1.16 -5.60
C VAL A 85 -11.21 -0.06 -5.54
N GLU A 86 -11.11 -0.94 -6.53
CA GLU A 86 -11.89 -2.17 -6.56
C GLU A 86 -11.57 -3.12 -5.41
N LEU A 87 -10.28 -3.32 -5.09
CA LEU A 87 -9.88 -4.14 -3.95
C LEU A 87 -10.40 -3.59 -2.62
N LEU A 88 -10.26 -2.27 -2.41
CA LEU A 88 -10.73 -1.60 -1.19
C LEU A 88 -12.25 -1.70 -1.03
N ALA A 89 -13.00 -1.60 -2.14
CA ALA A 89 -14.44 -1.77 -2.18
C ALA A 89 -14.92 -3.22 -1.89
N GLU A 90 -14.23 -4.24 -2.41
CA GLU A 90 -14.61 -5.65 -2.21
C GLU A 90 -14.35 -6.15 -0.78
N GLY A 91 -13.39 -5.54 -0.08
CA GLY A 91 -13.47 -5.35 1.36
C GLY A 91 -13.34 -6.58 2.25
N THR A 92 -12.39 -7.49 1.98
CA THR A 92 -11.74 -8.34 3.02
C THR A 92 -10.59 -9.15 2.40
N VAL A 93 -9.58 -9.45 3.22
CA VAL A 93 -8.52 -10.41 2.87
C VAL A 93 -8.29 -11.40 3.99
N SER A 94 -7.74 -12.56 3.64
CA SER A 94 -7.21 -13.50 4.63
C SER A 94 -5.78 -13.11 5.02
N LEU A 95 -5.41 -13.34 6.29
CA LEU A 95 -4.05 -13.12 6.77
C LEU A 95 -3.15 -14.31 6.36
N ASN A 96 -2.65 -14.30 5.12
CA ASN A 96 -1.75 -15.29 4.53
C ASN A 96 -0.75 -14.63 3.56
N PRO A 97 0.55 -15.02 3.55
CA PRO A 97 1.54 -14.52 2.59
C PRO A 97 1.13 -14.62 1.11
N SER A 98 0.33 -15.63 0.73
CA SER A 98 -0.16 -15.78 -0.65
C SER A 98 -1.03 -14.61 -1.08
N VAL A 99 -1.67 -13.91 -0.15
CA VAL A 99 -2.47 -12.72 -0.44
C VAL A 99 -1.60 -11.58 -0.96
N LEU A 100 -0.35 -11.43 -0.50
CA LEU A 100 0.57 -10.44 -1.08
C LEU A 100 0.81 -10.73 -2.57
N LYS A 101 1.00 -11.99 -2.95
CA LYS A 101 1.16 -12.40 -4.36
C LYS A 101 -0.12 -12.11 -5.16
N SER A 102 -1.29 -12.41 -4.59
CA SER A 102 -2.58 -12.15 -5.24
C SER A 102 -2.85 -10.67 -5.44
N ILE A 103 -2.63 -9.84 -4.42
CA ILE A 103 -2.78 -8.37 -4.52
C ILE A 103 -1.79 -7.85 -5.56
N HIS A 104 -0.51 -8.20 -5.46
CA HIS A 104 0.48 -7.73 -6.43
C HIS A 104 0.15 -8.20 -7.86
N ARG A 105 -0.28 -9.46 -8.05
CA ARG A 105 -0.73 -9.92 -9.36
C ARG A 105 -1.88 -9.03 -9.83
N TYR A 106 -2.90 -8.83 -9.00
CA TYR A 106 -4.07 -8.06 -9.35
C TYR A 106 -3.73 -6.63 -9.78
N LEU A 107 -2.95 -5.93 -8.95
CA LEU A 107 -2.55 -4.56 -9.18
C LEU A 107 -1.72 -4.39 -10.45
N PHE A 108 -0.79 -5.30 -10.71
CA PHE A 108 0.25 -5.11 -11.72
C PHE A 108 0.16 -6.05 -12.94
N ASP A 109 -0.91 -6.84 -13.07
CA ASP A 109 -1.11 -7.72 -14.23
C ASP A 109 -1.13 -6.90 -15.54
N GLY A 110 -0.32 -7.29 -16.51
CA GLY A 110 -0.14 -6.55 -17.76
C GLY A 110 0.68 -5.25 -17.65
N ILE A 111 1.16 -4.90 -16.46
CA ILE A 111 2.12 -3.80 -16.23
C ILE A 111 3.53 -4.38 -16.04
N TYR A 112 3.66 -5.41 -15.20
CA TYR A 112 4.91 -6.11 -14.98
C TYR A 112 4.80 -7.59 -15.36
N ASP A 113 5.77 -8.11 -16.11
CA ASP A 113 5.83 -9.54 -16.46
C ASP A 113 5.93 -10.45 -15.23
N PHE A 114 6.54 -9.94 -14.15
CA PHE A 114 6.72 -10.63 -12.88
C PHE A 114 5.58 -10.40 -11.88
N ALA A 115 4.46 -9.76 -12.25
CA ALA A 115 3.39 -9.44 -11.31
C ALA A 115 3.03 -10.65 -10.42
N GLY A 116 2.99 -10.52 -9.09
CA GLY A 116 2.66 -11.61 -8.17
C GLY A 116 3.71 -12.73 -8.06
N GLN A 117 4.89 -12.55 -8.64
CA GLN A 117 6.01 -13.49 -8.53
C GLN A 117 7.08 -12.92 -7.61
N PHE A 118 7.52 -13.70 -6.63
CA PHE A 118 8.63 -13.32 -5.78
C PHE A 118 9.92 -13.25 -6.60
N ARG A 119 10.75 -12.24 -6.32
CA ARG A 119 12.04 -12.05 -7.00
C ARG A 119 12.98 -13.24 -6.75
N PRO A 120 13.67 -13.76 -7.77
CA PRO A 120 14.65 -14.83 -7.61
C PRO A 120 16.08 -14.32 -7.36
N TYR A 121 16.24 -13.05 -6.98
CA TYR A 121 17.53 -12.37 -6.81
C TYR A 121 17.50 -11.39 -5.64
N ASN A 122 18.66 -11.02 -5.11
CA ASN A 122 18.81 -9.99 -4.07
C ASN A 122 18.84 -8.58 -4.65
N ILE A 123 18.43 -7.61 -3.85
CA ILE A 123 18.31 -6.21 -4.26
C ILE A 123 18.97 -5.26 -3.26
N THR A 124 19.34 -4.10 -3.77
CA THR A 124 19.69 -2.90 -3.03
C THR A 124 18.98 -1.73 -3.70
N LYS A 125 18.44 -0.81 -2.90
CA LYS A 125 17.74 0.38 -3.39
C LYS A 125 18.28 1.59 -2.64
N GLU A 126 18.80 2.57 -3.38
CA GLU A 126 19.22 3.83 -2.78
C GLU A 126 18.01 4.57 -2.23
N GLU A 127 18.18 5.17 -1.06
CA GLU A 127 17.12 5.83 -0.32
C GLU A 127 17.50 7.29 -0.07
N ASP A 128 16.70 8.23 -0.60
CA ASP A 128 16.97 9.67 -0.48
C ASP A 128 17.05 10.11 0.99
N VAL A 129 16.12 9.61 1.83
CA VAL A 129 16.09 9.87 3.28
C VAL A 129 17.28 9.27 4.02
N LEU A 130 18.01 8.36 3.38
CA LEU A 130 19.26 7.76 3.89
C LEU A 130 20.51 8.32 3.20
N CYS A 131 20.40 9.45 2.49
CA CYS A 131 21.50 10.05 1.74
C CYS A 131 22.15 9.09 0.72
N GLY A 132 21.35 8.24 0.08
CA GLY A 132 21.81 7.27 -0.92
C GLY A 132 22.24 5.92 -0.35
N ASP A 133 22.19 5.73 0.98
CA ASP A 133 22.35 4.40 1.59
C ASP A 133 21.11 3.52 1.32
N THR A 134 21.17 2.25 1.73
CA THR A 134 20.12 1.27 1.43
C THR A 134 19.64 0.50 2.67
N VAL A 135 18.35 0.20 2.69
CA VAL A 135 17.79 -0.78 3.63
C VAL A 135 18.31 -2.17 3.28
N LYS A 136 18.57 -2.99 4.31
CA LYS A 136 18.88 -4.41 4.12
C LYS A 136 17.58 -5.20 3.92
N TYR A 137 17.30 -5.58 2.68
CA TYR A 137 16.16 -6.42 2.34
C TYR A 137 16.44 -7.91 2.53
N ALA A 138 15.39 -8.72 2.66
CA ALA A 138 15.53 -10.16 2.84
C ALA A 138 16.26 -10.84 1.67
N ASN A 139 16.98 -11.93 1.97
CA ASN A 139 17.56 -12.75 0.92
C ASN A 139 16.45 -13.47 0.15
N HIS A 140 16.58 -13.57 -1.16
CA HIS A 140 15.53 -14.07 -2.05
C HIS A 140 15.09 -15.51 -1.72
N PHE A 141 15.98 -16.34 -1.16
CA PHE A 141 15.65 -17.71 -0.77
C PHE A 141 14.99 -17.84 0.61
N GLU A 142 14.95 -16.77 1.41
CA GLU A 142 14.39 -16.77 2.78
C GLU A 142 13.01 -16.07 2.84
N MET A 143 12.63 -15.35 1.79
CA MET A 143 11.45 -14.48 1.80
C MET A 143 10.16 -15.21 2.18
N GLN A 144 9.96 -16.43 1.68
CA GLN A 144 8.77 -17.22 1.97
C GLN A 144 8.71 -17.59 3.46
N ASP A 145 9.83 -18.05 4.04
CA ASP A 145 9.89 -18.47 5.44
C ASP A 145 9.69 -17.29 6.40
N ILE A 146 10.28 -16.13 6.09
CA ILE A 146 10.12 -14.90 6.88
C ILE A 146 8.64 -14.45 6.87
N LEU A 147 8.02 -14.39 5.68
CA LEU A 147 6.61 -14.00 5.58
C LEU A 147 5.70 -15.01 6.29
N GLU A 148 5.95 -16.31 6.17
CA GLU A 148 5.18 -17.33 6.88
C GLU A 148 5.26 -17.14 8.40
N TYR A 149 6.45 -16.86 8.93
CA TYR A 149 6.65 -16.56 10.34
C TYR A 149 5.88 -15.30 10.78
N ASP A 150 6.02 -14.21 10.04
CA ASP A 150 5.40 -12.91 10.37
C ASP A 150 3.88 -13.01 10.37
N PHE A 151 3.30 -13.59 9.31
CA PHE A 151 1.86 -13.76 9.20
C PHE A 151 1.31 -14.73 10.26
N ALA A 152 2.02 -15.82 10.56
CA ALA A 152 1.62 -16.73 11.63
C ALA A 152 1.64 -16.03 12.99
N THR A 153 2.61 -15.14 13.22
CA THR A 153 2.74 -14.35 14.44
C THR A 153 1.62 -13.32 14.56
N GLU A 154 1.30 -12.65 13.46
CA GLU A 154 0.22 -11.68 13.42
C GLU A 154 -1.16 -12.35 13.65
N LYS A 155 -1.37 -13.54 13.11
CA LYS A 155 -2.62 -14.30 13.30
C LYS A 155 -2.91 -14.67 14.77
N ARG A 156 -1.89 -14.69 15.63
CA ARG A 156 -2.05 -15.03 17.06
C ARG A 156 -2.39 -13.82 17.93
N GLN A 157 -2.41 -12.61 17.36
CA GLN A 157 -2.68 -11.38 18.12
C GLN A 157 -4.13 -11.31 18.60
N GLN A 158 -4.34 -10.67 19.74
CA GLN A 158 -5.65 -10.40 20.33
C GLN A 158 -5.84 -8.90 20.50
N TYR A 159 -6.10 -8.22 19.37
CA TYR A 159 -6.26 -6.77 19.29
C TYR A 159 -7.26 -6.20 20.30
N SER A 160 -8.34 -6.93 20.61
CA SER A 160 -9.35 -6.50 21.59
C SER A 160 -8.85 -6.41 23.04
N LYS A 161 -7.64 -6.89 23.35
CA LYS A 161 -7.02 -6.82 24.68
C LYS A 161 -5.87 -5.81 24.75
N MET A 162 -5.62 -5.09 23.67
CA MET A 162 -4.51 -4.15 23.55
C MET A 162 -4.99 -2.71 23.78
N SER A 163 -4.12 -1.86 24.31
CA SER A 163 -4.31 -0.40 24.24
C SER A 163 -4.06 0.10 22.82
N ASN A 164 -4.51 1.32 22.51
CA ASN A 164 -4.29 1.93 21.19
C ASN A 164 -2.80 1.99 20.82
N GLU A 165 -1.93 2.29 21.79
CA GLU A 165 -0.47 2.34 21.59
C GLU A 165 0.09 0.95 21.27
N GLN A 166 -0.40 -0.10 21.95
CA GLN A 166 -0.01 -1.48 21.67
C GLN A 166 -0.47 -1.94 20.28
N ILE A 167 -1.68 -1.53 19.87
CA ILE A 167 -2.23 -1.79 18.54
C ILE A 167 -1.36 -1.13 17.46
N VAL A 168 -1.08 0.18 17.60
CA VAL A 168 -0.23 0.93 16.67
C VAL A 168 1.13 0.27 16.55
N ARG A 169 1.79 -0.01 17.67
CA ARG A 169 3.11 -0.65 17.67
C ARG A 169 3.09 -1.99 16.94
N ARG A 170 2.10 -2.84 17.20
CA ARG A 170 1.99 -4.16 16.57
C ARG A 170 1.81 -4.05 15.05
N ILE A 171 0.95 -3.14 14.60
CA ILE A 171 0.71 -2.87 13.17
C ILE A 171 1.98 -2.30 12.51
N CYS A 172 2.71 -1.41 13.19
CA CYS A 172 3.98 -0.88 12.70
C CYS A 172 5.02 -2.00 12.54
N GLU A 173 5.19 -2.85 13.55
CA GLU A 173 6.11 -4.00 13.50
C GLU A 173 5.75 -4.95 12.35
N PHE A 174 4.47 -5.29 12.18
CA PHE A 174 4.03 -6.19 11.11
C PHE A 174 4.21 -5.59 9.71
N SER A 175 3.72 -4.37 9.49
CA SER A 175 3.82 -3.68 8.21
C SER A 175 5.28 -3.41 7.80
N SER A 176 6.11 -2.99 8.76
CA SER A 176 7.54 -2.79 8.57
C SER A 176 8.24 -4.08 8.14
N SER A 177 7.96 -5.19 8.83
CA SER A 177 8.60 -6.49 8.55
C SER A 177 8.26 -7.01 7.16
N ILE A 178 6.97 -7.05 6.79
CA ILE A 178 6.57 -7.56 5.47
C ILE A 178 7.05 -6.65 4.32
N TRP A 179 7.18 -5.35 4.57
CA TRP A 179 7.78 -4.42 3.61
C TRP A 179 9.30 -4.63 3.46
N GLN A 180 10.01 -4.90 4.56
CA GLN A 180 11.46 -5.17 4.57
C GLN A 180 11.81 -6.44 3.81
N VAL A 181 10.93 -7.45 3.80
CA VAL A 181 11.11 -8.63 2.95
C VAL A 181 11.27 -8.21 1.48
N HIS A 182 10.52 -7.20 1.07
CA HIS A 182 10.55 -6.60 -0.27
C HIS A 182 10.49 -7.66 -1.38
N PRO A 183 9.43 -8.49 -1.41
CA PRO A 183 9.43 -9.74 -2.15
C PRO A 183 9.32 -9.60 -3.67
N PHE A 184 8.93 -8.45 -4.20
CA PHE A 184 8.72 -8.23 -5.63
C PHE A 184 9.80 -7.32 -6.24
N GLY A 185 9.93 -7.34 -7.57
CA GLY A 185 10.90 -6.49 -8.29
C GLY A 185 10.57 -4.99 -8.23
N GLU A 186 9.28 -4.64 -8.18
CA GLU A 186 8.75 -3.29 -7.99
C GLU A 186 7.33 -3.40 -7.41
N GLY A 187 6.74 -2.32 -6.89
CA GLY A 187 5.35 -2.30 -6.42
C GLY A 187 5.15 -2.80 -4.98
N ASN A 188 6.23 -2.97 -4.22
CA ASN A 188 6.21 -3.47 -2.84
C ASN A 188 5.43 -2.54 -1.90
N THR A 189 5.72 -1.23 -1.91
CA THR A 189 5.04 -0.27 -1.01
C THR A 189 3.53 -0.23 -1.25
N ARG A 190 3.10 -0.15 -2.52
CA ARG A 190 1.68 -0.15 -2.90
C ARG A 190 0.99 -1.46 -2.52
N THR A 191 1.64 -2.60 -2.75
CA THR A 191 1.11 -3.91 -2.34
C THR A 191 0.97 -4.02 -0.82
N THR A 192 1.97 -3.59 -0.06
CA THR A 192 1.94 -3.63 1.41
C THR A 192 0.86 -2.71 1.96
N ALA A 193 0.75 -1.46 1.47
CA ALA A 193 -0.26 -0.52 1.93
C ALA A 193 -1.68 -1.09 1.74
N VAL A 194 -2.00 -1.51 0.51
CA VAL A 194 -3.30 -2.12 0.16
C VAL A 194 -3.58 -3.36 1.00
N PHE A 195 -2.57 -4.23 1.20
CA PHE A 195 -2.74 -5.40 2.05
C PHE A 195 -3.08 -5.02 3.50
N ILE A 196 -2.37 -4.05 4.10
CA ILE A 196 -2.60 -3.61 5.47
C ILE A 196 -3.98 -2.95 5.60
N GLU A 197 -4.38 -2.10 4.66
CA GLU A 197 -5.72 -1.48 4.66
C GLU A 197 -6.82 -2.54 4.64
N LEU A 198 -6.73 -3.51 3.72
CA LEU A 198 -7.69 -4.61 3.63
C LEU A 198 -7.70 -5.48 4.88
N TYR A 199 -6.52 -5.73 5.47
CA TYR A 199 -6.39 -6.51 6.70
C TYR A 199 -7.05 -5.79 7.89
N LEU A 200 -6.75 -4.50 8.08
CA LEU A 200 -7.30 -3.71 9.19
C LEU A 200 -8.82 -3.58 9.09
N ASN A 201 -9.35 -3.33 7.89
CA ASN A 201 -10.78 -3.36 7.63
C ASN A 201 -11.40 -4.74 7.95
N SER A 202 -10.72 -5.83 7.58
CA SER A 202 -11.23 -7.19 7.81
C SER A 202 -11.33 -7.59 9.30
N ILE A 203 -10.55 -6.93 10.17
CA ILE A 203 -10.57 -7.17 11.62
C ILE A 203 -11.34 -6.08 12.39
N GLY A 204 -12.03 -5.18 11.69
CA GLY A 204 -12.99 -4.24 12.26
C GLY A 204 -12.42 -2.88 12.66
N PHE A 205 -11.21 -2.52 12.23
CA PHE A 205 -10.75 -1.13 12.32
C PHE A 205 -11.42 -0.28 11.25
N SER A 206 -11.74 0.97 11.59
CA SER A 206 -12.13 2.00 10.63
C SER A 206 -10.88 2.79 10.28
N ILE A 207 -10.47 2.76 9.02
CA ILE A 207 -9.26 3.46 8.54
C ILE A 207 -9.64 4.74 7.81
N ASN A 208 -8.87 5.81 8.05
CA ASN A 208 -9.00 7.04 7.27
C ASN A 208 -8.13 6.97 6.00
N ASN A 209 -8.73 6.53 4.89
CA ASN A 209 -8.04 6.36 3.61
C ASN A 209 -7.47 7.67 3.02
N ASP A 210 -7.96 8.84 3.45
CA ASP A 210 -7.41 10.12 3.00
C ASP A 210 -5.95 10.32 3.44
N MET A 211 -5.47 9.60 4.46
CA MET A 211 -4.07 9.61 4.88
C MET A 211 -3.12 9.28 3.72
N PHE A 212 -3.48 8.35 2.85
CA PHE A 212 -2.65 7.98 1.71
C PHE A 212 -2.71 9.01 0.58
N LYS A 213 -3.76 9.83 0.48
CA LYS A 213 -3.80 10.95 -0.46
C LYS A 213 -2.68 11.97 -0.18
N GLU A 214 -2.50 12.30 1.10
CA GLU A 214 -1.60 13.37 1.52
C GLU A 214 -0.21 12.88 1.93
N TYR A 215 -0.12 11.70 2.53
CA TYR A 215 1.07 11.24 3.26
C TYR A 215 1.65 9.92 2.74
N SER A 216 1.35 9.51 1.50
CA SER A 216 1.92 8.29 0.91
C SER A 216 3.46 8.28 0.89
N LYS A 217 4.10 9.40 0.53
CA LYS A 217 5.57 9.53 0.60
C LYS A 217 6.09 9.44 2.03
N TYR A 218 5.38 10.05 2.99
CA TYR A 218 5.73 9.97 4.40
C TYR A 218 5.68 8.52 4.88
N TYR A 219 4.58 7.81 4.59
CA TYR A 219 4.43 6.39 4.92
C TYR A 219 5.60 5.55 4.38
N ARG A 220 5.94 5.74 3.10
CA ARG A 220 7.05 5.05 2.44
C ARG A 220 8.39 5.35 3.14
N ASN A 221 8.66 6.61 3.48
CA ASN A 221 9.89 6.99 4.15
C ASN A 221 9.94 6.53 5.62
N ALA A 222 8.78 6.46 6.29
CA ALA A 222 8.67 5.91 7.63
C ALA A 222 9.00 4.40 7.64
N LEU A 223 8.56 3.65 6.62
CA LEU A 223 8.96 2.24 6.43
C LEU A 223 10.47 2.08 6.19
N VAL A 224 11.10 3.03 5.48
CA VAL A 224 12.56 3.04 5.32
C VAL A 224 13.24 3.23 6.69
N ARG A 225 12.79 4.22 7.47
CA ARG A 225 13.37 4.55 8.78
C ARG A 225 13.14 3.47 9.85
N SER A 226 12.04 2.73 9.78
CA SER A 226 11.80 1.59 10.68
C SER A 226 12.64 0.35 10.35
N ASN A 227 13.33 0.33 9.19
CA ASN A 227 14.13 -0.80 8.71
C ASN A 227 15.61 -0.48 8.46
N TYR A 228 16.06 0.75 8.74
CA TYR A 228 17.45 1.15 8.58
C TYR A 228 18.14 1.32 9.93
N ALA A 229 19.31 0.71 10.08
CA ALA A 229 20.22 0.94 11.18
C ALA A 229 21.66 0.90 10.68
N ASP A 230 22.47 1.83 11.20
CA ASP A 230 23.91 1.87 11.03
C ASP A 230 24.54 2.23 12.38
N TYR A 231 24.80 1.20 13.18
CA TYR A 231 25.39 1.36 14.52
C TYR A 231 26.79 1.98 14.48
N SER A 232 27.51 1.87 13.36
CA SER A 232 28.82 2.51 13.22
C SER A 232 28.71 4.05 13.13
N LYS A 233 27.56 4.54 12.67
CA LYS A 233 27.17 5.96 12.65
C LYS A 233 26.28 6.35 13.83
N GLY A 234 25.99 5.43 14.76
CA GLY A 234 25.08 5.66 15.89
C GLY A 234 23.61 5.79 15.48
N ILE A 235 23.21 5.17 14.37
CA ILE A 235 21.83 5.21 13.87
C ILE A 235 21.14 3.88 14.21
N ASP A 236 20.09 3.97 15.03
CA ASP A 236 19.15 2.88 15.30
C ASP A 236 17.93 2.93 14.36
N VAL A 237 17.19 1.82 14.29
CA VAL A 237 15.86 1.82 13.66
C VAL A 237 14.93 2.79 14.39
N ASP A 238 14.11 3.51 13.64
CA ASP A 238 13.19 4.50 14.20
C ASP A 238 11.76 4.25 13.75
N PHE A 239 10.96 3.64 14.63
CA PHE A 239 9.55 3.36 14.41
C PHE A 239 8.66 4.57 14.65
N SER A 240 9.15 5.64 15.28
CA SER A 240 8.30 6.74 15.76
C SER A 240 7.55 7.44 14.62
N PHE A 241 8.14 7.53 13.43
CA PHE A 241 7.48 8.07 12.24
C PHE A 241 6.32 7.19 11.77
N LEU A 242 6.52 5.87 11.74
CA LEU A 242 5.49 4.93 11.34
C LEU A 242 4.36 4.87 12.38
N GLU A 243 4.70 4.96 13.67
CA GLU A 243 3.74 5.05 14.78
C GLU A 243 2.88 6.32 14.69
N LYS A 244 3.47 7.48 14.36
CA LYS A 244 2.70 8.72 14.10
C LYS A 244 1.72 8.54 12.95
N PHE A 245 2.16 7.97 11.83
CA PHE A 245 1.30 7.71 10.68
C PHE A 245 0.12 6.79 11.06
N TYR A 246 0.38 5.64 11.68
CA TYR A 246 -0.69 4.71 12.05
C TYR A 246 -1.60 5.24 13.16
N THR A 247 -1.10 6.09 14.06
CA THR A 247 -1.96 6.73 15.06
C THR A 247 -2.94 7.71 14.41
N ASN A 248 -2.48 8.51 13.44
CA ASN A 248 -3.37 9.36 12.64
C ASN A 248 -4.37 8.52 11.82
N LEU A 249 -3.91 7.42 11.22
CA LEU A 249 -4.74 6.55 10.38
C LEU A 249 -5.88 5.84 11.14
N LEU A 250 -5.61 5.36 12.36
CA LEU A 250 -6.52 4.45 13.08
C LEU A 250 -7.32 5.11 14.19
N PHE A 251 -6.79 6.20 14.75
CA PHE A 251 -7.29 6.77 16.01
C PHE A 251 -7.43 8.30 15.96
N ASP A 252 -7.58 8.87 14.76
CA ASP A 252 -7.72 10.31 14.53
C ASP A 252 -6.65 11.15 15.24
N GLY A 253 -5.43 10.61 15.27
CA GLY A 253 -4.25 11.32 15.74
C GLY A 253 -4.01 12.61 14.95
N ASN A 254 -3.42 13.61 15.62
CA ASN A 254 -3.10 14.92 15.03
C ASN A 254 -1.59 15.15 14.95
N PHE A 255 -0.80 14.09 14.75
CA PHE A 255 0.64 14.23 14.60
C PHE A 255 0.97 14.89 13.27
N GLU A 256 1.87 15.87 13.29
CA GLU A 256 2.43 16.44 12.07
C GLU A 256 3.33 15.41 11.38
N LEU A 257 3.13 15.25 10.07
CA LEU A 257 3.85 14.28 9.25
C LEU A 257 4.69 15.01 8.19
N ASN A 258 5.97 15.22 8.50
CA ASN A 258 6.92 15.86 7.61
C ASN A 258 8.01 14.88 7.13
N ASN A 259 8.27 14.86 5.82
CA ASN A 259 9.32 14.01 5.23
C ASN A 259 10.73 14.46 5.62
N ASP A 260 10.94 15.76 5.82
CA ASP A 260 12.26 16.32 6.11
C ASP A 260 12.79 15.85 7.47
N ASP A 261 11.90 15.54 8.42
CA ASP A 261 12.24 15.00 9.73
C ASP A 261 12.91 13.61 9.65
N MET A 262 12.70 12.90 8.54
CA MET A 262 13.23 11.55 8.32
C MET A 262 14.58 11.53 7.61
N ILE A 263 15.11 12.67 7.18
CA ILE A 263 16.43 12.72 6.54
C ILE A 263 17.51 12.51 7.61
N ILE A 264 18.33 11.46 7.46
CA ILE A 264 19.49 11.27 8.33
C ILE A 264 20.57 12.30 7.98
N SER A 265 21.21 12.90 8.97
CA SER A 265 22.36 13.77 8.71
C SER A 265 23.54 12.95 8.18
N LYS A 266 24.28 13.51 7.21
CA LYS A 266 25.51 12.93 6.67
C LYS A 266 26.59 12.74 7.72
#